data_AF-A0A7V1F9U0-F1
#
_entry.id   AF-A0A7V1F9U0-F1
#
_cell.length_a   1.000
_cell.length_b   1.000
_cell.length_c   1.000
_cell.angle_alpha   90.00
_cell.angle_beta   90.00
_cell.angle_gamma   90.00
#
_symmetry.space_group_name_H-M   'P 1'
#
loop_
_entity.id
_entity.type
_entity.pdbx_description
1 polymer ?
#
loop_
_entity_poly.entity_id
_entity_poly.type
_entity_poly.pdbx_seq_one_letter_code
_entity_poly.pdbx_strand_id
1 'polypeptide(L)' 'VTSVGPRGFLMVVNRPFLFVIREHASNTILFAGKIVRPQWEN' A
#
# COMPACT_ATOMS: atom_id res chain seq x y z
N VAL A 1 -25.91 16.12 -19.28
CA VAL A 1 -24.75 15.24 -19.01
C VAL A 1 -23.71 16.04 -18.24
N THR A 2 -23.46 15.73 -16.98
CA THR A 2 -22.34 16.32 -16.24
C THR A 2 -21.37 15.19 -15.90
N SER A 3 -20.21 15.20 -16.56
CA SER A 3 -19.15 14.20 -16.35
C SER A 3 -18.39 14.59 -15.09
N VAL A 4 -18.75 14.00 -13.94
CA VAL A 4 -17.80 13.93 -12.83
C VAL A 4 -16.70 12.98 -13.28
N GLY A 5 -15.45 13.46 -13.30
CA GLY A 5 -14.30 12.70 -13.78
C GLY A 5 -14.19 11.32 -13.10
N PRO A 6 -13.40 10.39 -13.65
CA PRO A 6 -13.36 9.02 -13.17
C PRO A 6 -13.15 9.02 -11.66
N ARG A 7 -14.02 8.32 -10.93
CA ARG A 7 -13.88 8.15 -9.48
C ARG A 7 -12.45 7.65 -9.25
N GLY A 8 -11.63 8.46 -8.57
CA GLY A 8 -10.21 8.18 -8.38
C GLY A 8 -9.96 6.79 -7.80
N PHE A 9 -8.72 6.31 -7.91
CA PHE A 9 -8.35 5.02 -7.32
C PHE A 9 -8.51 5.06 -5.79
N LEU A 10 -9.31 4.13 -5.25
CA LEU A 10 -9.49 3.95 -3.81
C LEU A 10 -8.66 2.76 -3.33
N MET A 11 -7.59 3.03 -2.57
CA MET A 11 -6.76 2.00 -1.94
C MET A 11 -7.34 1.64 -0.57
N VAL A 12 -7.89 0.43 -0.44
CA VAL A 12 -8.43 -0.08 0.85
C VAL A 12 -7.54 -1.20 1.38
N VAL A 13 -6.90 -0.97 2.54
CA VAL A 13 -5.88 -1.84 3.13
C VAL A 13 -6.35 -2.42 4.48
N ASN A 14 -7.53 -3.05 4.47
CA ASN A 14 -8.16 -3.65 5.66
C ASN A 14 -8.17 -5.20 5.64
N ARG A 15 -7.25 -5.80 4.87
CA ARG A 15 -7.04 -7.25 4.71
C ARG A 15 -5.57 -7.53 4.37
N PRO A 16 -5.08 -8.79 4.38
CA PRO A 16 -3.67 -9.07 4.15
C PRO A 16 -3.09 -8.40 2.90
N PHE A 17 -1.91 -7.82 3.03
CA PHE A 17 -1.25 -7.05 1.97
C PHE A 17 0.27 -7.26 1.97
N LEU A 18 0.88 -7.01 0.80
CA LEU A 18 2.32 -6.95 0.63
C LEU A 18 2.79 -5.49 0.74
N PHE A 19 4.00 -5.29 1.24
CA PHE A 19 4.65 -3.98 1.24
C PHE A 19 6.11 -4.10 0.81
N VAL A 20 6.62 -3.01 0.24
CA VAL A 20 8.02 -2.85 -0.15
C VAL A 20 8.46 -1.46 0.25
N ILE A 21 9.60 -1.36 0.92
CA ILE A 21 10.32 -0.11 1.14
C ILE A 21 11.55 -0.16 0.24
N ARG A 22 11.65 0.79 -0.68
CA ARG A 22 12.70 0.86 -1.70
C ARG A 22 13.40 2.21 -1.62
N GLU A 23 14.71 2.20 -1.69
CA GLU A 23 15.52 3.40 -1.94
C GLU A 23 15.46 3.72 -3.44
N HIS A 24 15.15 4.97 -3.80
CA HIS A 24 14.78 5.32 -5.18
C HIS A 24 15.96 5.45 -6.14
N ALA A 25 17.14 5.90 -5.70
CA ALA A 25 18.26 6.18 -6.61
C ALA A 25 18.90 4.90 -7.15
N SER A 26 19.09 3.90 -6.29
CA SER A 26 19.64 2.59 -6.66
C SER A 26 18.56 1.55 -6.97
N ASN A 27 17.29 1.86 -6.71
CA ASN A 27 16.17 0.91 -6.74
C ASN A 27 16.31 -0.27 -5.75
N THR A 28 17.22 -0.18 -4.78
CA THR A 28 17.44 -1.24 -3.79
C THR A 28 16.20 -1.42 -2.92
N ILE A 29 15.73 -2.65 -2.82
CA ILE A 29 14.70 -3.03 -1.86
C ILE A 29 15.35 -3.10 -0.48
N LEU A 30 14.98 -2.17 0.39
CA LEU A 30 15.46 -2.14 1.77
C LEU A 30 14.69 -3.14 2.62
N PHE A 31 13.37 -3.21 2.42
CA PHE A 31 12.49 -4.15 3.11
C PHE A 31 11.40 -4.64 2.18
N ALA A 32 11.06 -5.92 2.29
CA ALA A 32 9.89 -6.50 1.64
C ALA A 32 9.20 -7.44 2.61
N GLY A 33 7.88 -7.40 2.66
CA GLY A 33 7.14 -8.23 3.59
C GLY A 33 5.65 -8.31 3.29
N LYS A 34 4.97 -9.05 4.15
CA LYS A 34 3.52 -9.19 4.14
C LYS A 34 2.97 -8.96 5.54
N ILE A 35 1.84 -8.26 5.64
CA ILE A 35 1.08 -8.16 6.87
C ILE A 35 -0.15 -9.04 6.71
N VAL A 36 -0.23 -10.11 7.50
CA VAL A 36 -1.39 -11.03 7.52
C VAL A 36 -2.23 -10.81 8.78
N ARG A 37 -1.58 -10.52 9.91
CA ARG A 37 -2.22 -10.23 11.19
C ARG A 37 -1.49 -9.07 11.88
N PRO A 38 -2.06 -7.86 11.92
CA PRO A 38 -1.45 -6.74 12.63
C PRO A 38 -1.49 -6.98 14.15
N GLN A 39 -0.46 -6.52 14.86
CA GLN A 39 -0.39 -6.56 16.32
C GLN A 39 -0.67 -5.16 16.85
N TRP A 40 -1.63 -5.01 17.75
CA TRP A 40 -1.89 -3.77 18.49
C TRP A 40 -1.20 -3.87 19.86
N GLU A 41 -0.49 -2.81 20.24
CA GLU A 41 0.09 -2.66 21.58
C GLU A 41 -0.86 -1.79 22.41
N ASN A 42 -1.13 -2.22 23.66
CA ASN A 42 -2.01 -1.53 24.61
C ASN A 42 -1.22 -0.53 25.46
#